data_AF-A0A529X6A5-F1
#
_entry.id   AF-A0A529X6A5-F1
#
_cell.length_a   1.000
_cell.length_b   1.000
_cell.length_c   1.000
_cell.angle_alpha   90.00
_cell.angle_beta   90.00
_cell.angle_gamma   90.00
#
_symmetry.space_group_name_H-M   'P 1'
#
loop_
_entity.id
_entity.type
_entity.pdbx_description
1 polymer ?
#
loop_
_entity_poly.entity_id
_entity_poly.type
_entity_poly.pdbx_seq_one_letter_code
_entity_poly.pdbx_strand_id
1 'polypeptide(L)'
;MIFSVTALSGGKRLLTYYDVTEVKRRDAEIERANARTAETFSNLSLMVDSMPIGVIVVDAELRVEVINRAFYDFWKVDQRRAPAGISFRDLMEATRAAD
;
A
#
# COMPACT_ATOMS: atom_id res chain seq x y z
N MET A 1 30.73 -2.99 -0.70
CA MET A 1 31.69 -4.07 -0.97
C MET A 1 31.12 -5.40 -0.49
N ILE A 2 31.02 -6.37 -1.39
CA ILE A 2 30.79 -7.79 -1.06
C ILE A 2 32.08 -8.51 -1.44
N PHE A 3 32.48 -9.50 -0.65
CA PHE A 3 33.59 -10.37 -1.00
C PHE A 3 33.19 -11.84 -0.90
N SER A 4 33.78 -12.66 -1.75
CA SER A 4 33.68 -14.11 -1.71
C SER A 4 35.08 -14.71 -1.61
N VAL A 5 35.22 -15.81 -0.86
CA VAL A 5 36.47 -16.52 -0.68
C VAL A 5 36.29 -17.97 -1.09
N THR A 6 37.05 -18.41 -2.09
CA THR A 6 37.03 -19.82 -2.57
C THR A 6 38.39 -20.46 -2.30
N ALA A 7 38.39 -21.66 -1.70
CA ALA A 7 39.61 -22.44 -1.46
C ALA A 7 40.06 -23.16 -2.75
N LEU A 8 41.36 -23.17 -3.01
CA LEU A 8 41.99 -23.81 -4.16
C LEU A 8 42.96 -24.92 -3.71
N SER A 9 43.30 -25.82 -4.64
CA SER A 9 44.32 -26.85 -4.42
C SER A 9 45.66 -26.25 -3.98
N GLY A 10 46.35 -26.93 -3.07
CA GLY A 10 47.65 -26.48 -2.56
C GLY A 10 47.58 -25.37 -1.51
N GLY A 11 46.44 -25.21 -0.84
CA GLY A 11 46.28 -24.28 0.29
C GLY A 11 46.08 -22.80 -0.09
N LYS A 12 45.96 -22.50 -1.38
CA LYS A 12 45.72 -21.13 -1.89
C LYS A 12 44.25 -20.73 -1.71
N ARG A 13 43.99 -19.43 -1.61
CA ARG A 13 42.62 -18.87 -1.58
C ARG A 13 42.46 -17.82 -2.68
N LEU A 14 41.34 -17.88 -3.39
CA LEU A 14 40.89 -16.82 -4.29
C LEU A 14 39.97 -15.88 -3.52
N LEU A 15 40.31 -14.60 -3.48
CA LEU A 15 39.44 -13.54 -2.96
C LEU A 15 38.88 -12.75 -4.14
N THR A 16 37.57 -12.61 -4.19
CA THR A 16 36.89 -11.76 -5.18
C THR A 16 36.24 -10.61 -4.44
N TYR A 17 36.53 -9.38 -4.86
CA TYR A 17 35.90 -8.17 -4.34
C TYR A 17 34.98 -7.60 -5.42
N TYR A 18 33.73 -7.31 -5.05
CA TYR A 18 32.79 -6.62 -5.91
C TYR A 18 32.31 -5.36 -5.20
N ASP A 19 32.49 -4.21 -5.85
CA ASP A 19 31.94 -2.96 -5.36
C ASP A 19 30.44 -2.93 -5.66
N VAL A 20 29.64 -2.72 -4.61
CA VAL A 20 28.17 -2.65 -4.67
C VAL A 20 27.66 -1.30 -4.19
N THR A 21 28.54 -0.30 -4.07
CA THR A 21 28.18 1.00 -3.49
C THR A 21 27.02 1.63 -4.25
N GLU A 22 27.04 1.58 -5.59
CA GLU A 22 25.97 2.14 -6.43
C GLU A 22 24.65 1.37 -6.28
N VAL A 23 24.71 0.03 -6.31
CA VAL A 23 23.52 -0.84 -6.15
C VAL A 23 22.83 -0.57 -4.82
N LYS A 24 23.59 -0.59 -3.72
CA LYS A 24 23.05 -0.28 -2.38
C LYS A 24 22.47 1.13 -2.28
N ARG A 25 23.03 2.10 -3.03
CA ARG A 25 22.51 3.47 -3.04
C ARG A 25 21.16 3.54 -3.74
N ARG A 26 21.02 2.89 -4.90
CA ARG A 26 19.75 2.80 -5.64
C ARG A 26 18.69 2.07 -4.83
N ASP A 27 19.03 0.95 -4.20
CA ASP A 27 18.10 0.21 -3.33
C ASP A 27 17.59 1.10 -2.17
N ALA A 28 18.49 1.85 -1.53
CA ALA A 28 18.13 2.77 -0.46
C ALA A 28 17.29 3.98 -0.95
N GLU A 29 17.51 4.45 -2.18
CA GLU A 29 16.70 5.50 -2.80
C GLU A 29 15.28 5.00 -3.10
N ILE A 30 15.13 3.80 -3.64
CA ILE A 30 13.83 3.16 -3.91
C ILE A 30 13.06 2.97 -2.60
N GLU A 31 13.71 2.45 -1.56
CA GLU A 31 13.07 2.21 -0.26
C GLU A 31 12.54 3.51 0.36
N ARG A 32 13.34 4.58 0.29
CA ARG A 32 12.92 5.92 0.76
C ARG A 32 11.77 6.50 -0.05
N ALA A 33 11.77 6.29 -1.37
CA ALA A 33 10.68 6.72 -2.22
C ALA A 33 9.37 5.98 -1.87
N ASN A 34 9.43 4.65 -1.69
CA ASN A 34 8.30 3.83 -1.28
C ASN A 34 7.74 4.26 0.08
N ALA A 35 8.63 4.50 1.06
CA ALA A 35 8.23 4.96 2.40
C ALA A 35 7.49 6.31 2.34
N ARG A 36 7.98 7.27 1.54
CA ARG A 36 7.28 8.57 1.34
C ARG A 36 5.92 8.42 0.68
N THR A 37 5.79 7.53 -0.30
CA THR A 37 4.51 7.25 -0.95
C THR A 37 3.51 6.66 0.04
N ALA A 38 3.95 5.69 0.86
CA ALA A 38 3.11 5.08 1.90
C ALA A 38 2.66 6.10 2.96
N GLU A 39 3.57 6.97 3.42
CA GLU A 39 3.25 8.05 4.35
C GLU A 39 2.22 9.04 3.76
N THR A 40 2.42 9.44 2.50
CA THR A 40 1.50 10.35 1.79
C THR A 40 0.10 9.75 1.68
N PHE A 41 0.01 8.46 1.34
CA PHE A 41 -1.27 7.76 1.25
C PHE A 41 -1.95 7.65 2.63
N SER A 42 -1.19 7.30 3.68
CA SER A 42 -1.71 7.26 5.05
C SER A 42 -2.27 8.61 5.49
N ASN A 43 -1.54 9.70 5.21
CA ASN A 43 -1.99 11.05 5.55
C ASN A 43 -3.27 11.42 4.78
N LEU A 44 -3.36 11.08 3.50
CA LEU A 44 -4.56 11.29 2.70
C LEU A 44 -5.76 10.51 3.28
N SER A 45 -5.57 9.25 3.65
CA SER A 45 -6.62 8.43 4.27
C SER A 45 -7.13 9.04 5.58
N LEU A 46 -6.22 9.49 6.45
CA LEU A 46 -6.58 10.15 7.72
C LEU A 46 -7.35 11.46 7.49
N MET A 47 -6.94 12.25 6.48
CA MET A 47 -7.67 13.46 6.12
C MET A 47 -9.08 13.14 5.65
N VAL A 48 -9.24 12.16 4.75
CA VAL A 48 -10.54 11.72 4.21
C VAL A 48 -11.46 11.16 5.31
N ASP A 49 -10.91 10.42 6.28
CA ASP A 49 -11.67 9.90 7.42
C ASP A 49 -12.15 11.00 8.38
N SER A 50 -11.44 12.12 8.46
CA SER A 50 -11.82 13.26 9.29
C SER A 50 -12.87 14.20 8.67
N MET A 51 -13.16 14.04 7.36
CA MET A 51 -14.12 14.90 6.66
C MET A 51 -15.56 14.57 7.05
N PRO A 52 -16.43 15.58 7.30
CA PRO A 52 -17.85 15.38 7.59
C PRO A 52 -18.67 15.13 6.29
N ILE A 53 -18.07 14.51 5.28
CA ILE A 53 -18.69 14.22 3.98
C ILE A 53 -18.39 12.75 3.67
N GLY A 54 -19.38 12.00 3.21
CA GLY A 54 -19.17 10.63 2.74
C GLY A 54 -18.31 10.62 1.48
N VAL A 55 -17.20 9.87 1.51
CA VAL A 55 -16.26 9.75 0.39
C VAL A 55 -16.16 8.28 -0.01
N ILE A 56 -16.32 8.02 -1.31
CA ILE A 56 -16.09 6.72 -1.93
C ILE A 56 -15.16 6.92 -3.12
N VAL A 57 -14.11 6.12 -3.21
CA VAL A 57 -13.25 6.01 -4.39
C VAL A 57 -13.48 4.65 -5.03
N VAL A 58 -13.60 4.62 -6.35
CA VAL A 58 -13.80 3.39 -7.13
C VAL A 58 -12.74 3.26 -8.22
N ASP A 59 -12.39 2.02 -8.56
CA ASP A 59 -11.52 1.69 -9.68
C ASP A 59 -12.26 1.74 -11.05
N ALA A 60 -11.56 1.39 -12.13
CA ALA A 60 -12.11 1.38 -13.49
C ALA A 60 -13.25 0.36 -13.67
N GLU A 61 -13.27 -0.70 -12.86
CA GLU A 61 -14.27 -1.75 -12.82
C GLU A 61 -15.42 -1.45 -11.83
N LEU A 62 -15.45 -0.23 -11.27
CA LEU A 62 -16.43 0.22 -10.27
C LEU A 62 -16.39 -0.60 -8.97
N ARG A 63 -15.23 -1.11 -8.57
CA ARG A 63 -15.02 -1.67 -7.23
C ARG A 63 -14.56 -0.60 -6.28
N VAL A 64 -15.04 -0.66 -5.05
CA VAL A 64 -14.75 0.33 -4.01
C VAL A 64 -13.32 0.13 -3.50
N GLU A 65 -12.44 1.10 -3.71
CA GLU A 65 -11.06 1.08 -3.19
C GLU A 65 -10.97 1.74 -1.80
N VAL A 66 -11.69 2.86 -1.62
CA VAL A 66 -11.71 3.62 -0.37
C VAL A 66 -13.14 4.00 -0.03
N ILE A 67 -13.49 3.88 1.25
CA ILE A 67 -14.76 4.29 1.81
C ILE A 67 -14.51 4.84 3.21
N ASN A 68 -14.85 6.10 3.43
CA ASN A 68 -14.58 6.76 4.69
C ASN A 68 -15.65 6.46 5.75
N ARG A 69 -15.30 6.66 7.03
CA ARG A 69 -16.24 6.43 8.14
C ARG A 69 -17.53 7.25 8.01
N ALA A 70 -17.43 8.51 7.59
CA ALA A 70 -18.58 9.41 7.49
C ALA A 70 -19.68 8.86 6.57
N PHE A 71 -19.31 8.13 5.50
CA PHE A 71 -20.29 7.46 4.65
C PHE A 71 -21.14 6.44 5.43
N TYR A 72 -20.52 5.56 6.21
CA TYR A 72 -21.26 4.57 7.00
C TYR A 72 -22.16 5.25 8.04
N ASP A 73 -21.67 6.31 8.68
CA ASP A 73 -22.41 7.04 9.71
C ASP A 73 -23.63 7.77 9.15
N PHE A 74 -23.55 8.34 7.95
CA PHE A 74 -24.66 9.04 7.29
C PHE A 74 -25.71 8.10 6.71
N TRP A 75 -25.28 7.08 5.97
CA TRP A 75 -26.20 6.15 5.30
C TRP A 75 -26.61 4.95 6.17
N LYS A 76 -26.18 4.92 7.44
CA LYS A 76 -26.51 3.86 8.42
C LYS A 76 -26.20 2.45 7.93
N VAL A 77 -25.18 2.32 7.11
CA VAL A 77 -24.72 1.04 6.56
C VAL A 77 -23.71 0.40 7.52
N ASP A 78 -23.90 -0.88 7.83
CA ASP A 78 -22.90 -1.66 8.54
C ASP A 78 -21.70 -1.93 7.62
N GLN A 79 -20.54 -1.41 8.00
CA GLN A 79 -19.26 -1.62 7.31
C GLN A 79 -18.93 -3.10 7.08
N ARG A 80 -19.38 -4.01 7.96
CA ARG A 80 -19.15 -5.46 7.79
C ARG A 80 -19.95 -6.04 6.63
N ARG A 81 -21.09 -5.43 6.29
CA ARG A 81 -21.95 -5.83 5.17
C ARG A 81 -21.54 -5.17 3.87
N ALA A 82 -20.88 -4.02 3.95
CA ALA A 82 -20.41 -3.28 2.78
C ALA A 82 -18.96 -2.78 2.93
N PRO A 83 -17.95 -3.67 2.99
CA PRO A 83 -16.54 -3.29 3.10
C PRO A 83 -15.97 -2.79 1.76
N ALA A 84 -14.77 -2.22 1.79
CA ALA A 84 -14.00 -1.99 0.56
C ALA A 84 -13.76 -3.30 -0.21
N GLY A 85 -13.66 -3.22 -1.54
CA GLY A 85 -13.47 -4.32 -2.48
C GLY A 85 -14.75 -4.85 -3.14
N ILE A 86 -15.93 -4.52 -2.60
CA ILE A 86 -17.21 -4.86 -3.22
C ILE A 86 -17.50 -3.98 -4.44
N SER A 87 -18.45 -4.39 -5.27
CA SER A 87 -18.88 -3.51 -6.36
C SER A 87 -19.62 -2.29 -5.82
N PHE A 88 -19.47 -1.15 -6.49
CA PHE A 88 -20.20 0.07 -6.15
C PHE A 88 -21.72 -0.16 -6.16
N ARG A 89 -22.22 -1.04 -7.02
CA ARG A 89 -23.63 -1.46 -7.03
C ARG A 89 -24.03 -2.08 -5.69
N ASP A 90 -23.29 -3.08 -5.22
CA ASP A 90 -23.59 -3.79 -3.97
C ASP A 90 -23.56 -2.82 -2.78
N LEU A 91 -22.60 -1.89 -2.78
CA LEU A 91 -22.53 -0.80 -1.79
C LEU A 91 -23.82 0.03 -1.79
N MET A 92 -24.29 0.46 -2.97
CA MET A 92 -25.51 1.25 -3.09
C MET A 92 -26.77 0.45 -2.73
N GLU A 93 -26.81 -0.85 -3.01
CA GLU A 93 -27.91 -1.72 -2.56
C GLU A 93 -27.94 -1.85 -1.04
N ALA A 94 -26.79 -1.94 -0.38
CA ALA A 94 -26.70 -1.96 1.07
C ALA A 94 -27.22 -0.65 1.71
N THR A 95 -27.01 0.51 1.06
CA THR A 95 -27.60 1.79 1.53
C THR A 95 -29.12 1.80 1.45
N ARG A 96 -29.71 1.17 0.42
CA ARG A 96 -31.17 1.12 0.24
C ARG A 96 -31.87 0.17 1.19
N ALA A 97 -31.16 -0.85 1.68
CA ALA A 97 -31.67 -1.80 2.65
C ALA A 97 -31.60 -1.29 4.10
N ALA A 98 -31.01 -0.11 4.31
CA ALA A 98 -30.89 0.54 5.61
C ALA A 98 -32.00 1.56 5.92
N ASP A 99 -32.90 1.83 4.95
CA ASP A 99 -34.13 2.62 5.09
C ASP A 99 -35.30 1.81 5.65
#